data_AF-A0A961D310-F1
#
_entry.id   AF-A0A961D310-F1
#
_cell.length_a   1.000
_cell.length_b   1.000
_cell.length_c   1.000
_cell.angle_alpha   90.00
_cell.angle_beta   90.00
_cell.angle_gamma   90.00
#
_symmetry.space_group_name_H-M   'P 1'
#
loop_
_entity.id
_entity.type
_entity.pdbx_description
1 polymer ?
#
loop_
_entity_poly.entity_id
_entity_poly.type
_entity_poly.pdbx_seq_one_letter_code
_entity_poly.pdbx_strand_id
1 'polypeptide(L)'
;MAIEDGYFLAKELNGIDAFDTDALSAALQRFEDFRKEHTTAVKEQAYFTGKIFHHIPAFLRPLRDFIFDRTPFLQRNQGDGTMQQTLKQMEFIDDGTAITQSSR
;
A
#
# COMPACT_ATOMS: atom_id res chain seq x y z
N MET A 1 -2.65 1.24 3.29
CA MET A 1 -3.76 1.33 2.30
C MET A 1 -4.64 2.55 2.55
N ALA A 2 -5.74 2.50 3.33
CA ALA A 2 -6.73 3.60 3.35
C ALA A 2 -6.19 5.02 3.67
N ILE A 3 -5.24 5.15 4.60
CA ILE A 3 -4.62 6.45 4.92
C ILE A 3 -3.82 6.99 3.73
N GLU A 4 -2.98 6.15 3.12
CA GLU A 4 -2.22 6.52 1.91
C GLU A 4 -3.17 6.83 0.75
N ASP A 5 -4.21 6.01 0.56
CA ASP A 5 -5.20 6.20 -0.49
C ASP A 5 -5.89 7.56 -0.35
N GLY A 6 -6.27 7.95 0.87
CA GLY A 6 -6.81 9.27 1.16
C GLY A 6 -5.87 10.42 0.76
N TYR A 7 -4.56 10.28 1.04
CA TYR A 7 -3.57 11.28 0.65
C TYR A 7 -3.42 11.38 -0.88
N PHE A 8 -3.20 10.26 -1.57
CA PHE A 8 -2.96 10.27 -3.02
C PHE A 8 -4.21 10.66 -3.80
N LEU A 9 -5.38 10.25 -3.34
CA LEU A 9 -6.64 10.66 -3.93
C LEU A 9 -6.84 12.17 -3.81
N ALA A 10 -6.60 12.74 -2.62
CA ALA A 10 -6.68 14.18 -2.43
C ALA A 10 -5.67 14.95 -3.29
N LYS A 11 -4.46 14.41 -3.47
CA LYS A 11 -3.42 14.97 -4.35
C LYS A 11 -3.87 15.02 -5.81
N GLU A 12 -4.40 13.92 -6.35
CA GLU A 12 -4.85 13.85 -7.75
C GLU A 12 -6.11 14.67 -8.03
N LEU A 13 -6.98 14.83 -7.03
CA LEU A 13 -8.21 15.62 -7.14
C LEU A 13 -8.01 17.12 -6.89
N ASN A 14 -6.82 17.55 -6.45
CA ASN A 14 -6.59 18.94 -6.09
C ASN A 14 -6.79 19.87 -7.30
N GLY A 15 -7.75 20.80 -7.17
CA GLY A 15 -8.09 21.76 -8.23
C GLY A 15 -8.97 21.22 -9.36
N ILE A 16 -9.45 19.98 -9.26
CA ILE A 16 -10.40 19.40 -10.23
C ILE A 16 -11.84 19.77 -9.85
N ASP A 17 -12.60 20.26 -10.81
CA ASP A 17 -14.05 20.46 -10.64
C ASP A 17 -14.77 19.11 -10.67
N ALA A 18 -15.59 18.83 -9.66
CA ALA A 18 -16.37 17.60 -9.58
C ALA A 18 -17.48 17.50 -10.63
N PHE A 19 -17.88 18.63 -11.24
CA PHE A 19 -18.87 18.65 -12.33
C PHE A 19 -18.24 18.45 -13.72
N ASP A 20 -16.91 18.58 -13.85
CA ASP A 20 -16.19 18.20 -15.06
C ASP A 20 -15.89 16.69 -14.99
N THR A 21 -16.80 15.90 -15.55
CA THR A 21 -16.73 14.43 -15.48
C THR A 21 -15.50 13.86 -16.18
N ASP A 22 -15.01 14.52 -17.22
CA ASP A 22 -13.85 14.05 -17.98
C ASP A 22 -12.56 14.30 -17.18
N ALA A 23 -12.42 15.51 -16.62
CA ALA A 23 -11.29 15.85 -15.75
C ALA A 23 -11.28 14.98 -14.47
N LEU A 24 -12.45 14.77 -13.86
CA LEU A 24 -12.60 13.91 -12.69
C LEU A 24 -12.25 12.45 -13.00
N SER A 25 -12.76 11.89 -14.11
CA SER A 25 -12.45 10.51 -14.49
C SER A 25 -10.96 10.31 -14.77
N ALA A 26 -10.31 11.26 -15.43
CA ALA A 26 -8.87 11.21 -15.67
C ALA A 26 -8.06 11.26 -14.36
N ALA A 27 -8.46 12.08 -13.39
CA ALA A 27 -7.81 12.16 -12.08
C ALA A 27 -7.95 10.86 -11.27
N LEU A 28 -9.15 10.28 -11.25
CA LEU A 28 -9.38 8.99 -10.61
C LEU A 28 -8.57 7.87 -11.27
N GLN A 29 -8.45 7.88 -12.60
CA GLN A 29 -7.64 6.88 -13.30
C GLN A 29 -6.15 6.99 -12.95
N ARG A 30 -5.59 8.21 -12.86
CA ARG A 30 -4.19 8.39 -12.42
C ARG A 30 -3.95 7.89 -11.00
N PHE A 31 -4.90 8.16 -10.10
CA PHE A 31 -4.86 7.62 -8.74
C PHE A 31 -4.85 6.08 -8.75
N GLU A 32 -5.78 5.46 -9.49
CA GLU A 32 -5.87 4.00 -9.59
C GLU A 32 -4.59 3.40 -10.19
N ASP A 33 -4.10 3.95 -11.30
CA ASP A 33 -2.89 3.47 -11.98
C ASP A 33 -1.66 3.52 -11.06
N PHE A 34 -1.54 4.57 -10.25
CA PHE A 34 -0.47 4.70 -9.25
C PHE A 34 -0.61 3.68 -8.10
N ARG A 35 -1.82 3.45 -7.60
CA ARG A 35 -2.05 2.63 -6.40
C ARG A 35 -2.19 1.13 -6.66
N LYS A 36 -2.55 0.73 -7.88
CA LYS A 36 -2.90 -0.66 -8.21
C LYS A 36 -1.78 -1.67 -7.91
N GLU A 37 -0.53 -1.35 -8.27
CA GLU A 37 0.59 -2.27 -8.03
C GLU A 37 0.83 -2.49 -6.53
N HIS A 38 0.90 -1.39 -5.77
CA HIS A 38 1.13 -1.44 -4.33
C HIS A 38 0.02 -2.19 -3.59
N THR A 39 -1.24 -1.82 -3.84
CA THR A 39 -2.39 -2.45 -3.19
C THR A 39 -2.54 -3.93 -3.57
N THR A 40 -2.18 -4.30 -4.80
CA THR A 40 -2.12 -5.71 -5.22
C THR A 40 -1.11 -6.49 -4.40
N ALA A 41 0.12 -5.97 -4.25
CA ALA A 41 1.16 -6.63 -3.46
C ALA A 41 0.75 -6.82 -2.00
N VAL A 42 0.17 -5.79 -1.37
CA VAL A 42 -0.33 -5.86 0.02
C VAL A 42 -1.46 -6.89 0.14
N LYS A 43 -2.41 -6.90 -0.79
CA LYS A 43 -3.52 -7.87 -0.81
C LYS A 43 -3.02 -9.31 -0.94
N GLU A 44 -2.12 -9.56 -1.88
CA GLU A 44 -1.57 -10.90 -2.13
C GLU A 44 -0.79 -11.40 -0.93
N GLN A 45 0.07 -10.55 -0.34
CA GLN A 45 0.80 -10.89 0.87
C GLN A 45 -0.15 -11.29 2.01
N ALA A 46 -1.19 -10.49 2.27
CA ALA A 46 -2.17 -10.79 3.30
C ALA A 46 -2.92 -12.10 3.02
N TYR A 47 -3.34 -12.31 1.76
CA TYR A 47 -4.04 -13.52 1.34
C TYR A 47 -3.22 -14.79 1.56
N PHE A 48 -1.99 -14.82 1.02
CA PHE A 48 -1.14 -16.01 1.12
C PHE A 48 -0.70 -16.27 2.55
N THR A 49 -0.34 -15.23 3.29
CA THR A 49 0.03 -15.35 4.70
C THR A 49 -1.14 -15.93 5.50
N GLY A 50 -2.35 -15.39 5.33
CA GLY A 50 -3.55 -15.94 5.97
C GLY A 50 -3.83 -17.40 5.60
N LYS A 51 -3.63 -17.78 4.34
CA LYS A 51 -3.74 -19.19 3.91
C LYS A 51 -2.74 -20.09 4.63
N ILE A 52 -1.50 -19.66 4.78
CA ILE A 52 -0.46 -20.43 5.48
C ILE A 52 -0.80 -20.54 6.98
N PHE A 53 -1.26 -19.46 7.61
CA PHE A 53 -1.65 -19.47 9.02
C PHE A 53 -2.82 -20.43 9.29
N HIS A 54 -3.86 -20.41 8.45
CA HIS A 54 -5.13 -21.04 8.80
C HIS A 54 -5.42 -22.34 8.05
N HIS A 55 -4.82 -22.57 6.90
CA HIS A 55 -5.25 -23.65 5.99
C HIS A 55 -4.12 -24.60 5.59
N ILE A 56 -2.93 -24.47 6.18
CA ILE A 56 -1.87 -25.43 5.93
C ILE A 56 -2.28 -26.84 6.42
N PRO A 57 -2.05 -27.90 5.63
CA PRO A 57 -2.33 -29.27 6.03
C PRO A 57 -1.70 -29.62 7.37
N ALA A 58 -2.38 -30.45 8.17
CA ALA A 58 -1.98 -30.74 9.56
C ALA A 58 -0.54 -31.25 9.69
N PHE A 59 -0.09 -32.10 8.76
CA PHE A 59 1.25 -32.66 8.76
C PHE A 59 2.36 -31.64 8.46
N LEU A 60 2.04 -30.48 7.87
CA LEU A 60 2.99 -29.39 7.59
C LEU A 60 3.00 -28.31 8.68
N ARG A 61 2.08 -28.34 9.64
CA ARG A 61 2.01 -27.34 10.71
C ARG A 61 3.32 -27.21 11.51
N PRO A 62 4.02 -28.30 11.90
CA PRO A 62 5.28 -28.17 12.63
C PRO A 62 6.36 -27.40 11.84
N LEU A 63 6.39 -27.57 10.52
CA LEU A 63 7.31 -26.84 9.66
C LEU A 63 6.93 -25.35 9.58
N ARG A 64 5.64 -25.05 9.39
CA ARG A 64 5.16 -23.66 9.45
C ARG A 64 5.55 -23.01 10.77
N ASP A 65 5.27 -23.66 11.89
CA ASP A 65 5.53 -23.12 13.23
C ASP A 65 7.03 -22.92 13.45
N PHE A 66 7.86 -23.85 13.00
CA PHE A 66 9.32 -23.66 13.02
C PHE A 66 9.75 -22.43 12.21
N ILE A 67 9.26 -22.27 10.98
CA ILE A 67 9.62 -21.12 10.13
C ILE A 67 9.11 -19.82 10.78
N PHE A 68 7.87 -19.80 11.26
CA PHE A 68 7.22 -18.58 11.76
C PHE A 68 7.76 -18.15 13.12
N ASP A 69 8.04 -19.10 14.01
CA ASP A 69 8.40 -18.81 15.41
C ASP A 69 9.91 -18.82 15.65
N ARG A 70 10.68 -19.53 14.82
CA ARG A 70 12.13 -19.75 15.04
C ARG A 70 13.01 -19.17 13.95
N THR A 71 12.44 -18.53 12.94
CA THR A 71 13.21 -17.82 11.91
C THR A 71 12.71 -16.38 11.80
N PRO A 72 13.51 -15.45 11.28
CA PRO A 72 13.09 -14.06 11.08
C PRO A 72 12.13 -13.88 9.91
N PHE A 73 11.54 -14.95 9.38
CA PHE A 73 10.69 -14.91 8.19
C PHE A 73 9.54 -13.91 8.33
N LEU A 74 8.77 -13.96 9.43
CA LEU A 74 7.65 -13.04 9.65
C LEU A 74 8.13 -11.61 9.89
N GLN A 75 9.21 -11.43 10.66
CA GLN A 75 9.79 -10.10 10.88
C GLN A 75 10.20 -9.44 9.57
N ARG A 76 10.90 -10.16 8.69
CA ARG A 76 11.35 -9.63 7.40
C ARG A 76 10.21 -9.32 6.46
N ASN A 77 9.21 -10.20 6.38
CA ASN A 77 8.14 -10.05 5.39
C ASN A 77 7.02 -9.12 5.88
N GLN A 78 6.55 -9.28 7.12
CA GLN A 78 5.42 -8.52 7.65
C GLN A 78 5.83 -7.30 8.49
N GLY A 79 6.98 -7.34 9.17
CA GLY A 79 7.50 -6.18 9.90
C GLY A 79 8.24 -5.24 8.94
N ASP A 80 9.47 -5.58 8.62
CA ASP A 80 10.39 -4.73 7.88
C ASP A 80 9.89 -4.50 6.44
N GLY A 81 9.41 -5.54 5.76
CA GLY A 81 8.90 -5.47 4.39
C GLY A 81 7.74 -4.50 4.23
N THR A 82 6.73 -4.58 5.11
CA THR A 82 5.59 -3.66 5.12
C THR A 82 6.04 -2.23 5.38
N MET A 83 6.94 -2.02 6.36
CA MET A 83 7.48 -0.70 6.68
C MET A 83 8.20 -0.09 5.47
N GLN A 84 9.04 -0.87 4.78
CA GLN A 84 9.75 -0.40 3.58
C GLN A 84 8.79 -0.02 2.44
N GLN A 85 7.70 -0.75 2.26
CA GLN A 85 6.69 -0.37 1.27
C GLN A 85 6.00 0.95 1.63
N THR A 86 5.70 1.18 2.91
CA THR A 86 5.15 2.47 3.37
C THR A 86 6.16 3.60 3.19
N LEU A 87 7.44 3.40 3.50
CA LEU A 87 8.48 4.40 3.28
C LEU A 87 8.64 4.77 1.81
N LYS A 88 8.61 3.79 0.91
CA LYS A 88 8.60 4.06 -0.55
C LYS A 88 7.42 4.93 -0.95
N GLN A 89 6.23 4.71 -0.39
CA GLN A 89 5.08 5.57 -0.64
C GLN A 89 5.31 6.99 -0.11
N MET A 90 5.99 7.15 1.03
CA MET A 90 6.35 8.45 1.60
C MET A 90 7.42 9.21 0.79
N GLU A 91 8.34 8.54 0.12
CA GLU A 91 9.31 9.20 -0.78
C GLU A 91 8.59 9.97 -1.90
N PHE A 92 7.49 9.42 -2.44
CA PHE A 92 6.64 10.13 -3.41
C PHE A 92 5.83 11.31 -2.83
N ILE A 93 5.76 11.41 -1.50
CA ILE A 93 5.12 12.52 -0.79
C ILE A 93 6.11 13.69 -0.67
N ASP A 94 7.39 13.42 -0.39
CA ASP A 94 8.39 14.45 -0.08
C ASP A 94 8.90 15.21 -1.31
N ASP A 95 8.96 14.55 -2.49
CA ASP A 95 9.29 15.21 -3.77
C ASP A 95 8.24 16.25 -4.22
N GLY A 96 7.09 16.33 -3.54
CA GLY A 96 6.00 17.28 -3.80
C GLY A 96 5.82 18.38 -2.76
N THR A 97 6.67 18.46 -1.72
CA THR A 97 6.54 19.45 -0.64
C THR A 97 7.22 20.79 -0.93
N ALA A 98 7.38 21.16 -2.21
CA ALA A 98 7.37 22.58 -2.59
C ALA A 98 5.93 23.12 -2.44
N ILE A 99 5.44 23.15 -1.19
CA ILE A 99 4.29 23.95 -0.80
C ILE A 99 4.70 25.37 -1.14
N THR A 100 4.23 25.84 -2.30
CA THR A 100 4.33 27.24 -2.69
C THR A 100 3.69 28.00 -1.54
N GLN A 101 4.52 28.65 -0.72
CA GLN A 101 4.07 29.65 0.23
C GLN A 101 3.46 30.78 -0.59
N SER A 102 2.17 30.64 -0.90
CA SER A 102 1.37 31.70 -1.48
C SER A 102 1.30 32.80 -0.44
N SER A 103 2.13 33.81 -0.64
CA SER A 103 2.14 35.05 0.10
C SER A 103 0.73 35.63 0.19
N ARG A 104 0.27 35.85 1.43
CA ARG A 104 -0.73 36.86 1.76
C ARG A 104 -0.12 37.76 2.83
#